data_AF-A0A377GIV8-F1
#
_entry.id   AF-A0A377GIV8-F1
#
_cell.length_a   1.000
_cell.length_b   1.000
_cell.length_c   1.000
_cell.angle_alpha   90.00
_cell.angle_beta   90.00
_cell.angle_gamma   90.00
#
_symmetry.space_group_name_H-M   'P 1'
#
loop_
_entity.id
_entity.type
_entity.pdbx_description
1 polymer ?
#
loop_
_entity_poly.entity_id
_entity_poly.type
_entity_poly.pdbx_seq_one_letter_code
_entity_poly.pdbx_strand_id
1 'polypeptide(L)' 'MRNIFQWLIEFLDVIVGVEEEKSNKHCMNAYEAQEKYNAGLIPMREYNKEFERKDRF' A
#
# COMPACT_ATOMS: atom_id res chain seq x y z
N MET A 1 -6.55 20.02 29.75
CA MET A 1 -5.34 20.00 28.91
C MET A 1 -4.80 18.57 28.73
N ARG A 2 -4.41 17.84 29.79
CA ARG A 2 -3.88 16.46 29.69
C ARG A 2 -4.77 15.48 28.90
N ASN A 3 -6.09 15.52 29.10
CA ASN A 3 -7.03 14.63 28.41
C ASN A 3 -7.07 14.83 26.89
N ILE A 4 -6.81 16.04 26.40
CA ILE A 4 -6.86 16.33 24.96
C ILE A 4 -5.62 15.74 24.28
N PHE A 5 -4.46 15.82 24.93
CA PHE A 5 -3.22 15.22 24.43
C PHE A 5 -3.27 13.69 24.44
N GLN A 6 -3.85 13.07 25.47
CA GLN A 6 -4.06 11.62 25.48
C GLN A 6 -4.98 11.16 24.35
N TRP A 7 -6.09 11.87 24.14
CA TRP A 7 -7.02 11.55 23.07
C TRP A 7 -6.39 11.71 21.67
N LEU A 8 -5.53 12.72 21.48
CA LEU A 8 -4.78 12.90 20.23
C LEU A 8 -3.77 11.77 19.98
N ILE A 9 -3.08 11.28 21.02
CA ILE A 9 -2.12 10.19 20.89
C ILE A 9 -2.84 8.90 20.49
N GLU A 10 -3.95 8.57 21.15
CA GLU A 10 -4.76 7.38 20.81
C GLU A 10 -5.30 7.46 19.39
N PHE A 11 -5.75 8.64 18.96
CA PHE A 11 -6.24 8.85 17.60
C PHE A 11 -5.15 8.70 16.54
N LEU A 12 -3.94 9.20 16.82
CA LEU A 12 -2.78 9.06 15.93
C LEU A 12 -2.33 7.59 15.83
N ASP A 13 -2.34 6.86 16.94
CA ASP A 13 -1.97 5.43 16.96
C ASP A 13 -2.93 4.57 16.13
N VAL A 14 -4.23 4.89 16.19
CA VAL A 14 -5.26 4.25 15.34
C VAL A 14 -5.05 4.60 13.86
N ILE A 15 -4.72 5.85 13.51
CA ILE A 15 -4.46 6.23 12.11
C ILE A 15 -3.22 5.54 11.57
N VAL A 16 -2.12 5.53 12.33
CA VAL A 16 -0.87 4.86 11.93
C VAL A 16 -1.09 3.36 11.78
N GLY A 17 -1.82 2.72 12.70
CA GLY A 17 -2.18 1.30 12.58
C GLY A 17 -3.04 1.01 11.34
N VAL A 18 -3.96 1.90 10.98
CA VAL A 18 -4.78 1.79 9.77
C VAL A 18 -3.96 2.03 8.49
N GLU A 19 -2.99 2.95 8.51
CA GLU A 19 -2.07 3.19 7.39
C GLU A 19 -1.10 2.02 7.21
N GLU A 20 -0.57 1.44 8.29
CA GLU A 20 0.25 0.23 8.24
C GLU A 20 -0.55 -0.97 7.70
N GLU A 21 -1.80 -1.17 8.14
CA GLU A 21 -2.69 -2.22 7.62
C GLU A 21 -3.00 -2.01 6.11
N LYS A 22 -3.18 -0.75 5.70
CA LYS A 22 -3.42 -0.37 4.30
C LYS A 22 -2.16 -0.46 3.44
N SER A 23 -0.98 -0.22 4.01
CA SER A 23 0.33 -0.45 3.41
C SER A 23 0.65 -1.95 3.28
N ASN A 24 0.14 -2.76 4.20
CA ASN A 24 0.23 -4.21 4.16
C ASN A 24 -0.66 -4.85 3.07
N LYS A 25 -1.49 -4.05 2.37
CA LYS A 25 -1.87 -4.38 0.99
C LYS A 25 -0.63 -4.21 0.14
N HIS A 26 0.21 -5.23 0.18
CA HIS A 26 1.41 -5.47 -0.60
C HIS A 26 1.24 -4.85 -1.99
N CYS A 27 1.66 -3.59 -2.11
CA CYS A 27 1.66 -2.91 -3.39
C CYS A 27 2.78 -3.61 -4.14
N MET A 28 2.41 -4.48 -5.08
CA MET A 28 3.36 -5.24 -5.86
C MET A 28 4.32 -4.23 -6.48
N ASN A 29 5.59 -4.25 -6.08
CA ASN A 29 6.52 -3.29 -6.65
C ASN A 29 6.58 -3.55 -8.16
N ALA A 30 6.67 -2.51 -8.98
CA ALA A 30 6.76 -2.65 -10.44
C ALA A 30 7.84 -3.66 -10.87
N TYR A 31 8.93 -3.76 -10.10
CA TYR A 31 9.97 -4.77 -10.30
C TYR A 31 9.45 -6.21 -10.09
N GLU A 32 8.71 -6.45 -9.01
CA GLU A 32 8.13 -7.76 -8.69
C GLU A 32 7.02 -8.15 -9.68
N ALA A 33 6.21 -7.18 -10.11
CA ALA A 33 5.23 -7.37 -11.17
C ALA A 33 5.90 -7.72 -12.51
N GLN A 34 7.00 -7.05 -12.85
CA GLN A 34 7.76 -7.31 -14.07
C GLN A 34 8.43 -8.70 -14.05
N GLU A 35 8.98 -9.10 -12.91
CA GLU A 35 9.55 -10.44 -12.73
C GLU A 35 8.48 -11.53 -12.89
N LYS A 36 7.31 -11.36 -12.27
CA LYS A 36 6.19 -12.31 -12.39
C LYS A 36 5.60 -12.36 -13.79
N TYR A 37 5.56 -11.23 -14.51
CA TYR A 37 5.15 -11.19 -15.91
C TYR A 37 6.15 -11.92 -16.81
N ASN A 38 7.44 -11.67 -16.66
CA ASN A 38 8.49 -12.36 -17.41
C ASN A 38 8.52 -13.88 -17.13
N ALA A 39 8.20 -14.28 -15.90
CA ALA A 39 8.04 -15.68 -15.52
C ALA A 39 6.73 -16.32 -16.02
N GLY A 40 5.84 -15.56 -16.66
CA GLY A 40 4.54 -16.04 -17.15
C GLY A 40 3.54 -16.35 -16.04
N LEU A 41 3.80 -15.90 -14.80
CA LEU A 41 2.97 -16.16 -13.62
C LEU A 41 1.75 -15.24 -13.54
N ILE A 42 1.80 -14.09 -14.20
CA ILE A 42 0.69 -13.15 -14.30
C ILE A 42 0.47 -12.70 -15.76
N PRO A 43 -0.79 -12.50 -16.19
CA PRO A 43 -1.09 -11.99 -17.53
C PRO A 43 -0.77 -10.49 -17.65
N MET A 44 -0.49 -10.03 -18.88
CA MET A 44 -0.20 -8.62 -19.19
C MET A 44 -1.26 -7.65 -18.64
N ARG A 45 -2.54 -8.06 -18.61
CA ARG A 45 -3.64 -7.26 -18.07
C ARG A 45 -3.50 -7.00 -16.57
N GLU A 46 -2.94 -7.94 -15.82
CA GLU A 46 -2.71 -7.81 -14.39
C GLU A 46 -1.45 -6.97 -14.12
N TYR A 47 -0.40 -7.16 -14.92
CA TYR A 47 0.77 -6.27 -14.92
C TYR A 47 0.41 -4.79 -15.19
N ASN A 48 -0.43 -4.52 -16.19
CA ASN A 48 -0.78 -3.15 -16.57
C ASN A 48 -1.58 -2.42 -15.48
N LYS A 49 -2.40 -3.15 -14.70
CA LYS A 49 -3.17 -2.57 -13.58
C LYS A 49 -2.26 -2.09 -12.45
N GLU A 50 -1.20 -2.82 -12.16
CA GLU A 50 -0.22 -2.42 -11.15
C GLU A 50 0.65 -1.25 -11.63
N PHE A 51 0.90 -1.16 -12.95
CA PHE A 51 1.63 -0.04 -13.55
C PHE A 51 0.78 1.25 -13.59
N GLU A 52 -0.50 1.17 -13.99
CA GLU A 52 -1.46 2.30 -14.01
C GLU A 52 -1.77 2.87 -12.61
N ARG A 53 -1.49 2.12 -11.54
CA ARG A 53 -1.55 2.63 -10.15
C ARG A 53 -0.38 3.55 -9.82
N LYS A 54 0.80 3.34 -10.41
CA LYS A 54 2.00 4.15 -10.17
C LYS A 54 1.98 5.48 -10.93
N ASP A 55 1.39 5.55 -12.12
CA ASP A 55 1.28 6.79 -12.91
C ASP A 55 0.27 7.82 -12.35
N ARG A 56 -0.38 7.51 -11.21
CA ARG A 56 -1.42 8.35 -10.61
C ARG A 56 -0.95 9.21 -9.43
N PHE A 57 0.36 9.37 -9.24
CA PHE A 57 0.99 10.20 -8.22
C PHE A 57 1.92 11.25 -8.83
#